data_AF-A0A5K0XTP4-F1
#
_entry.id   AF-A0A5K0XTP4-F1
#
_cell.length_a   1.000
_cell.length_b   1.000
_cell.length_c   1.000
_cell.angle_alpha   90.00
_cell.angle_beta   90.00
_cell.angle_gamma   90.00
#
_symmetry.space_group_name_H-M   'P 1'
#
loop_
_entity.id
_entity.type
_entity.pdbx_description
1 polymer ?
#
loop_
_entity_poly.entity_id
_entity_poly.type
_entity_poly.pdbx_seq_one_letter_code
_entity_poly.pdbx_strand_id
1 'polypeptide(L)' 'DDSILVMPTVPGPPPKLQTKGIMLDDFRAKAFSLLAISGMSGCCQ' A
#
# COMPACT_ATOMS: atom_id res chain seq x y z
N ASP A 1 -0.49 8.86 26.68
CA ASP A 1 -0.60 9.50 25.36
C ASP A 1 -0.21 8.50 24.29
N ASP A 2 -1.18 7.68 23.85
CA ASP A 2 -0.97 6.72 22.77
C ASP A 2 -1.65 7.26 21.51
N SER A 3 -0.86 7.68 20.52
CA SER A 3 -1.37 8.17 19.24
C SER A 3 -1.35 7.06 18.20
N ILE A 4 -2.50 6.79 17.57
CA ILE A 4 -2.64 5.78 16.52
C ILE A 4 -2.33 6.41 15.16
N LEU A 5 -1.45 5.77 14.40
CA LEU A 5 -1.22 6.11 13.00
C LEU A 5 -2.24 5.39 12.11
N VAL A 6 -3.06 6.15 11.40
CA VAL A 6 -3.99 5.61 10.40
C VAL A 6 -3.50 5.99 9.01
N MET A 7 -3.26 4.98 8.18
CA MET A 7 -2.84 5.15 6.79
C MET A 7 -3.52 4.11 5.90
N PRO A 8 -3.74 4.39 4.61
CA PRO A 8 -4.28 3.41 3.68
C PRO A 8 -3.28 2.28 3.43
N THR A 9 -3.77 1.05 3.26
CA THR A 9 -2.94 -0.13 2.93
C THR A 9 -2.67 -0.29 1.44
N VAL A 10 -3.45 0.39 0.59
CA VAL A 10 -3.34 0.38 -0.87
C VAL A 10 -3.58 1.79 -1.43
N PRO A 11 -2.98 2.15 -2.58
CA PRO A 11 -3.07 3.51 -3.14
C PRO A 11 -4.45 3.86 -3.70
N GLY A 12 -5.34 2.89 -3.85
CA GLY A 12 -6.68 3.08 -4.38
C GLY A 12 -7.40 1.76 -4.63
N PRO A 13 -8.55 1.79 -5.31
CA PRO A 13 -9.28 0.58 -5.70
C PRO A 13 -8.41 -0.37 -6.53
N PRO A 14 -8.63 -1.69 -6.44
CA PRO A 14 -7.88 -2.66 -7.21
C PRO A 14 -8.06 -2.43 -8.72
N PRO A 15 -6.98 -2.55 -9.51
CA PRO A 15 -7.07 -2.48 -10.97
C PRO A 15 -8.01 -3.56 -11.52
N LYS A 16 -8.63 -3.28 -12.67
CA LYS A 16 -9.51 -4.26 -13.34
C LYS A 16 -8.68 -5.41 -13.94
N LEU A 17 -9.33 -6.53 -14.20
CA LEU A 17 -8.74 -7.63 -14.97
C LEU A 17 -8.23 -7.11 -16.31
N GLN A 18 -7.11 -7.66 -16.78
CA GLN A 18 -6.44 -7.26 -18.03
C GLN A 18 -5.97 -5.79 -18.08
N THR A 19 -5.81 -5.13 -16.92
CA THR A 19 -5.10 -3.84 -16.85
C THR A 19 -3.68 -4.00 -17.42
N LYS A 20 -3.24 -3.03 -18.22
CA LYS A 20 -1.89 -3.03 -18.81
C LYS A 20 -0.82 -3.18 -17.72
N GLY A 21 0.18 -4.04 -17.96
CA GLY A 21 1.25 -4.33 -17.00
C GLY A 21 1.90 -3.07 -16.42
N ILE A 22 2.19 -2.08 -17.27
CA ILE A 22 2.82 -0.81 -16.84
C ILE A 22 1.99 -0.03 -15.80
N MET A 23 0.65 -0.11 -15.87
CA MET A 23 -0.22 0.51 -14.86
C MET A 23 -0.32 -0.33 -13.59
N LEU A 24 -0.16 -1.66 -13.72
CA LEU A 24 -0.13 -2.58 -12.59
C LEU A 24 1.16 -2.45 -11.76
N ASP A 25 2.28 -2.16 -12.44
CA ASP A 25 3.59 -1.99 -11.80
C ASP A 25 3.60 -0.75 -10.89
N ASP A 26 3.06 0.38 -11.36
CA ASP A 26 2.92 1.60 -10.56
C ASP A 26 2.00 1.35 -9.34
N PHE A 27 0.86 0.68 -9.54
CA PHE A 27 -0.03 0.31 -8.44
C PHE A 27 0.68 -0.56 -7.39
N ARG A 28 1.43 -1.57 -7.84
CA ARG A 28 2.17 -2.49 -6.96
C ARG A 28 3.30 -1.79 -6.22
N ALA A 29 4.06 -0.92 -6.88
CA ALA A 29 5.14 -0.16 -6.26
C ALA A 29 4.61 0.74 -5.12
N LYS A 30 3.48 1.41 -5.35
CA LYS A 30 2.82 2.26 -4.35
C LYS A 30 2.25 1.43 -3.19
N ALA A 31 1.55 0.32 -3.48
CA ALA A 31 1.02 -0.57 -2.45
C ALA A 31 2.15 -1.17 -1.58
N PHE A 32 3.24 -1.61 -2.20
CA PHE A 32 4.41 -2.13 -1.48
C PHE A 32 5.03 -1.08 -0.57
N SER A 33 5.13 0.17 -1.04
CA SER A 33 5.67 1.27 -0.23
C SER A 33 4.84 1.52 1.03
N LEU A 34 3.51 1.49 0.94
CA LEU A 34 2.62 1.64 2.09
C LEU A 34 2.76 0.49 3.10
N LEU A 35 2.84 -0.75 2.61
CA LEU A 35 3.05 -1.94 3.45
C LEU A 35 4.46 -2.00 4.05
N ALA A 36 5.47 -1.49 3.36
CA ALA A 36 6.83 -1.42 3.90
C ALA A 36 6.89 -0.44 5.06
N ILE A 37 6.20 0.71 4.99
CA ILE A 37 6.14 1.68 6.09
C ILE A 37 5.53 1.04 7.34
N SER A 38 4.40 0.33 7.22
CA SER A 38 3.79 -0.35 8.37
C SER A 38 4.69 -1.48 8.89
N GLY A 39 5.16 -2.38 8.03
CA GLY A 39 5.89 -3.57 8.43
C GLY A 39 7.29 -3.28 8.98
N MET A 40 8.00 -2.31 8.40
CA MET A 40 9.36 -1.95 8.87
C MET A 40 9.35 -1.11 10.14
N SER A 41 8.22 -0.45 10.48
CA SER A 41 8.12 0.33 11.71
C SER A 41 8.15 -0.54 12.98
N GLY A 42 7.94 -1.85 12.85
CA GLY A 42 7.78 -2.76 13.99
C GLY A 42 6.45 -2.58 14.74
N CYS A 43 5.55 -1.71 14.24
CA CYS A 43 4.19 -1.58 14.74
C CYS A 43 3.31 -2.71 14.20
N CYS A 44 2.33 -3.13 15.01
CA CYS A 44 1.29 -4.03 14.54
C CYS A 44 0.48 -3.34 13.43
N GLN A 45 0.29 -4.03 12.30
CA GLN A 45 -0.62 -3.62 11.23
C GLN A 45 -1.92 -4.42 11.29
#